data_AF-A0A9P1N4D7-F1
#
_entry.id   AF-A0A9P1N4D7-F1
#
_cell.length_a   1.000
_cell.length_b   1.000
_cell.length_c   1.000
_cell.angle_alpha   90.00
_cell.angle_beta   90.00
_cell.angle_gamma   90.00
#
_symmetry.space_group_name_H-M   'P 1'
#
loop_
_entity.id
_entity.type
_entity.pdbx_description
1 polymer ?
#
loop_
_entity_poly.entity_id
_entity_poly.type
_entity_poly.pdbx_seq_one_letter_code
_entity_poly.pdbx_strand_id
1 'polypeptide(L)'
;MEQFIKLFTSSKNKNTEEKQAAEDLEERRIAAERAERRRQFDEEMLRNEKEREQRARENEERRKINQMAAKEREESMRRKMAEIERQNELRQSEIQREQEHRFREMEYCAAKELERKEQIHAQIMHENQAKFDSMMVREQEETQSIINEIQDESKKNSEESELRRQKINDEMLEFNRLAEENRQRKEKELEELCEKTRIELENSRKMWEERKRQLDDQMKFMQEMMRKKLWTMKLESYFTNRLNFLRTSNREISRNHLLLEDILRIANRRKEEKNEIPEEVINSKMEILRKSVDSEKELMKNESESYLEILEKGQWLFLNSVRTSCDDVFDSCIRFENTISQIDISNIPNYISLLRKANDDVCSKIRVIPTFGQLKQMYQNFDYNQTQTNYGMIEEAPSSVIIEEID
;
A
#
# COMPACT_ATOMS: atom_id res chain seq x y z
N MET A 1 81.28 -36.94 -84.45
CA MET A 1 80.08 -36.10 -84.22
C MET A 1 79.12 -36.71 -83.19
N GLU A 2 79.00 -38.04 -83.07
CA GLU A 2 78.05 -38.69 -82.13
C GLU A 2 78.45 -38.64 -80.64
N GLN A 3 79.73 -38.46 -80.31
CA GLN A 3 80.17 -38.35 -78.90
C GLN A 3 79.84 -36.99 -78.26
N PHE A 4 79.60 -35.95 -79.06
CA PHE A 4 79.28 -34.61 -78.54
C PHE A 4 77.80 -34.45 -78.15
N ILE A 5 76.90 -35.25 -78.74
CA ILE A 5 75.45 -35.20 -78.46
C ILE A 5 75.09 -35.92 -77.14
N LYS A 6 75.87 -36.92 -76.72
CA LYS A 6 75.66 -37.64 -75.45
C LYS A 6 76.02 -36.83 -74.20
N LEU A 7 76.95 -35.87 -74.30
CA LEU A 7 77.34 -35.02 -73.18
C LEU A 7 76.34 -33.88 -72.89
N PHE A 8 75.59 -33.41 -73.90
CA PHE A 8 74.60 -32.34 -73.72
C PHE A 8 73.20 -32.83 -73.29
N THR A 9 72.85 -34.09 -73.55
CA THR A 9 71.57 -34.68 -73.14
C THR A 9 71.60 -35.22 -71.70
N SER A 10 72.75 -35.66 -71.21
CA SER A 10 72.93 -36.12 -69.81
C SER A 10 72.92 -34.98 -68.79
N SER A 11 73.38 -33.77 -69.17
CA SER A 11 73.41 -32.61 -68.26
C SER A 11 72.06 -31.91 -68.11
N LYS A 12 71.15 -31.99 -69.11
CA LYS A 12 69.78 -31.47 -68.99
C LYS A 12 68.84 -32.36 -68.17
N ASN A 13 69.05 -33.68 -68.18
CA ASN A 13 68.23 -34.62 -67.39
C ASN A 13 68.61 -34.65 -65.89
N LYS A 14 69.89 -34.50 -65.54
CA LYS A 14 70.29 -34.42 -64.12
C LYS A 14 69.72 -33.17 -63.40
N ASN A 15 69.63 -32.05 -64.12
CA ASN A 15 69.09 -30.79 -63.58
C ASN A 15 67.56 -30.80 -63.42
N THR A 16 66.86 -31.74 -64.06
CA THR A 16 65.40 -31.93 -63.92
C THR A 16 65.06 -32.94 -62.83
N GLU A 17 65.83 -34.02 -62.70
CA GLU A 17 65.69 -34.99 -61.61
C GLU A 17 66.05 -34.39 -60.23
N GLU A 18 67.09 -33.56 -60.14
CA GLU A 18 67.45 -32.84 -58.90
C GLU A 18 66.41 -31.78 -58.51
N LYS A 19 65.76 -31.14 -59.50
CA LYS A 19 64.66 -30.20 -59.25
C LYS A 19 63.39 -30.91 -58.78
N GLN A 20 63.05 -32.04 -59.39
CA GLN A 20 61.89 -32.85 -58.97
C GLN A 20 62.09 -33.45 -57.57
N ALA A 21 63.30 -33.92 -57.24
CA ALA A 21 63.60 -34.40 -55.90
C ALA A 21 63.53 -33.28 -54.83
N ALA A 22 63.92 -32.05 -55.19
CA ALA A 22 63.80 -30.90 -54.30
C ALA A 22 62.34 -30.43 -54.13
N GLU A 23 61.53 -30.45 -55.20
CA GLU A 23 60.10 -30.16 -55.15
C GLU A 23 59.33 -31.21 -54.33
N ASP A 24 59.63 -32.51 -54.48
CA ASP A 24 59.03 -33.59 -53.68
C ASP A 24 59.38 -33.48 -52.18
N LEU A 25 60.59 -33.05 -51.86
CA LEU A 25 61.03 -32.80 -50.47
C LEU A 25 60.29 -31.59 -49.86
N GLU A 26 60.11 -30.53 -50.65
CA GLU A 26 59.38 -29.33 -50.21
C GLU A 26 57.88 -29.62 -50.07
N GLU A 27 57.26 -30.39 -50.98
CA GLU A 27 55.87 -30.83 -50.85
C GLU A 27 55.65 -31.70 -49.61
N ARG A 28 56.58 -32.61 -49.30
CA ARG A 28 56.51 -33.41 -48.07
C ARG A 28 56.65 -32.55 -46.81
N ARG A 29 57.48 -31.52 -46.85
CA ARG A 29 57.64 -30.57 -45.74
C ARG A 29 56.38 -29.72 -45.55
N ILE A 30 55.78 -29.21 -46.62
CA ILE A 30 54.52 -28.46 -46.59
C ILE A 30 53.36 -29.36 -46.12
N ALA A 31 53.33 -30.63 -46.54
CA ALA A 31 52.33 -31.59 -46.08
C ALA A 31 52.46 -31.90 -44.57
N ALA A 32 53.68 -32.03 -44.06
CA ALA A 32 53.95 -32.20 -42.64
C ALA A 32 53.52 -30.96 -41.82
N GLU A 33 53.85 -29.76 -42.30
CA GLU A 33 53.44 -28.50 -41.65
C GLU A 33 51.92 -28.31 -41.64
N ARG A 34 51.23 -28.67 -42.73
CA ARG A 34 49.75 -28.67 -42.78
C ARG A 34 49.14 -29.69 -41.83
N ALA A 35 49.75 -30.87 -41.68
CA ALA A 35 49.29 -31.89 -40.75
C ALA A 35 49.48 -31.44 -39.28
N GLU A 36 50.57 -30.74 -38.98
CA GLU A 36 50.86 -30.21 -37.65
C GLU A 36 49.92 -29.07 -37.26
N ARG A 37 49.64 -28.12 -38.18
CA ARG A 37 48.63 -27.08 -37.96
C ARG A 37 47.22 -27.65 -37.76
N ARG A 38 46.85 -28.72 -38.48
CA ARG A 38 45.57 -29.41 -38.26
C ARG A 38 45.48 -30.04 -36.88
N ARG A 39 46.55 -30.72 -36.42
CA ARG A 39 46.60 -31.27 -35.06
C ARG A 39 46.48 -30.19 -33.99
N GLN A 40 47.15 -29.06 -34.16
CA GLN A 40 47.05 -27.92 -33.23
C GLN A 40 45.61 -27.35 -33.20
N PHE A 41 44.97 -27.20 -34.36
CA PHE A 41 43.58 -26.76 -34.45
C PHE A 41 42.61 -27.74 -33.79
N ASP A 42 42.79 -29.05 -34.03
CA ASP A 42 41.96 -30.09 -33.42
C ASP A 42 42.13 -30.11 -31.89
N GLU A 43 43.36 -29.95 -31.38
CA GLU A 43 43.62 -29.83 -29.94
C GLU A 43 43.01 -28.57 -29.32
N GLU A 44 43.05 -27.43 -30.02
CA GLU A 44 42.45 -26.18 -29.57
C GLU A 44 40.92 -26.27 -29.54
N MET A 45 40.32 -26.87 -30.57
CA MET A 45 38.89 -27.17 -30.62
C MET A 45 38.47 -28.05 -29.44
N LEU A 46 39.24 -29.10 -29.14
CA LEU A 46 38.93 -30.04 -28.06
C LEU A 46 39.05 -29.39 -26.67
N ARG A 47 39.98 -28.45 -26.49
CA ARG A 47 40.07 -27.63 -25.26
C ARG A 47 38.89 -26.67 -25.15
N ASN A 48 38.53 -25.99 -26.23
CA ASN A 48 37.39 -25.08 -26.26
C ASN A 48 36.05 -25.80 -26.00
N GLU A 49 35.89 -27.02 -26.51
CA GLU A 49 34.71 -27.85 -26.28
C GLU A 49 34.62 -28.30 -24.81
N LYS A 50 35.75 -28.76 -24.23
CA LYS A 50 35.83 -29.06 -22.79
C LYS A 50 35.54 -27.84 -21.90
N GLU A 51 36.05 -26.66 -22.25
CA GLU A 51 35.74 -25.43 -21.52
C GLU A 51 34.27 -25.05 -21.62
N ARG A 52 33.64 -25.23 -22.79
CA ARG A 52 32.20 -24.97 -22.96
C ARG A 52 31.36 -25.93 -22.14
N GLU A 53 31.68 -27.22 -22.13
CA GLU A 53 31.01 -28.20 -21.28
C GLU A 53 31.17 -27.88 -19.79
N GLN A 54 32.38 -27.51 -19.37
CA GLN A 54 32.64 -27.14 -17.98
C GLN A 54 31.85 -25.89 -17.57
N ARG A 55 31.84 -24.83 -18.38
CA ARG A 55 31.02 -23.62 -18.14
C ARG A 55 29.52 -23.94 -18.14
N ALA A 56 29.06 -24.88 -18.96
CA ALA A 56 27.67 -25.30 -18.98
C ALA A 56 27.29 -25.99 -17.65
N ARG A 57 28.14 -26.88 -17.14
CA ARG A 57 27.95 -27.54 -15.83
C ARG A 57 27.96 -26.54 -14.68
N GLU A 58 28.92 -25.61 -14.64
CA GLU A 58 28.99 -24.55 -13.62
C GLU A 58 27.74 -23.65 -13.64
N ASN A 59 27.23 -23.32 -14.84
CA ASN A 59 25.98 -22.56 -14.97
C ASN A 59 24.76 -23.37 -14.51
N GLU A 60 24.72 -24.67 -14.77
CA GLU A 60 23.64 -25.54 -14.30
C GLU A 60 23.64 -25.68 -12.77
N GLU A 61 24.81 -25.84 -12.15
CA GLU A 61 24.95 -25.85 -10.69
C GLU A 61 24.54 -24.52 -10.07
N ARG A 62 24.96 -23.37 -10.64
CA ARG A 62 24.51 -22.05 -10.19
C ARG A 62 23.00 -21.88 -10.29
N ARG A 63 22.37 -22.40 -11.36
CA ARG A 63 20.91 -22.39 -11.50
C ARG A 63 20.24 -23.23 -10.41
N LYS A 64 20.75 -24.43 -10.09
CA LYS A 64 20.23 -25.28 -9.01
C LYS A 64 20.36 -24.61 -7.65
N ILE A 65 21.51 -24.00 -7.35
CA ILE A 65 21.73 -23.24 -6.10
C ILE A 65 20.77 -22.06 -5.99
N ASN A 66 20.60 -21.28 -7.05
CA ASN A 66 19.67 -20.14 -7.06
C ASN A 66 18.21 -20.59 -6.90
N GLN A 67 17.81 -21.70 -7.50
CA GLN A 67 16.46 -22.27 -7.33
C GLN A 67 16.21 -22.75 -5.90
N MET A 68 17.18 -23.40 -5.26
CA MET A 68 17.07 -23.80 -3.85
C MET A 68 16.97 -22.58 -2.93
N ALA A 69 17.82 -21.57 -3.14
CA ALA A 69 17.78 -20.33 -2.36
C ALA A 69 16.49 -19.53 -2.57
N ALA A 70 15.89 -19.58 -3.77
CA ALA A 70 14.59 -18.97 -4.04
C ALA A 70 13.45 -19.72 -3.33
N LYS A 71 13.47 -21.06 -3.34
CA LYS A 71 12.49 -21.88 -2.60
C LYS A 71 12.57 -21.65 -1.10
N GLU A 72 13.77 -21.59 -0.52
CA GLU A 72 13.95 -21.29 0.90
C GLU A 72 13.44 -19.89 1.28
N ARG A 73 13.66 -18.88 0.42
CA ARG A 73 13.12 -17.53 0.63
C ARG A 73 11.59 -17.52 0.55
N GLU A 74 11.02 -18.23 -0.41
CA GLU A 74 9.56 -18.35 -0.54
C GLU A 74 8.95 -19.04 0.68
N GLU A 75 9.54 -20.15 1.13
CA GLU A 75 9.06 -20.88 2.31
C GLU A 75 9.23 -20.07 3.60
N SER A 76 10.34 -19.34 3.74
CA SER A 76 10.56 -18.39 4.84
C SER A 76 9.53 -17.27 4.85
N MET A 77 9.19 -16.70 3.69
CA MET A 77 8.13 -15.70 3.57
C MET A 77 6.75 -16.29 3.91
N ARG A 78 6.43 -17.50 3.46
CA ARG A 78 5.18 -18.19 3.84
C ARG A 78 5.07 -18.38 5.35
N ARG A 79 6.15 -18.82 6.01
CA ARG A 79 6.18 -18.97 7.48
C ARG A 79 5.98 -17.63 8.20
N LYS A 80 6.60 -16.55 7.71
CA LYS A 80 6.40 -15.20 8.28
C LYS A 80 4.98 -14.69 8.09
N MET A 81 4.37 -14.91 6.92
CA MET A 81 2.98 -14.52 6.66
C MET A 81 2.00 -15.29 7.56
N ALA A 82 2.19 -16.60 7.71
CA ALA A 82 1.37 -17.43 8.60
C ALA A 82 1.50 -16.99 10.08
N GLU A 83 2.70 -16.60 10.51
CA GLU A 83 2.91 -16.07 11.87
C GLU A 83 2.21 -14.72 12.07
N ILE A 84 2.24 -13.83 11.07
CA ILE A 84 1.51 -12.55 11.11
C ILE A 84 0.00 -12.78 11.17
N GLU A 85 -0.53 -13.71 10.38
CA GLU A 85 -1.95 -14.08 10.42
C GLU A 85 -2.35 -14.59 11.81
N ARG A 86 -1.56 -15.49 12.39
CA ARG A 86 -1.79 -16.02 13.75
C ARG A 86 -1.78 -14.93 14.82
N GLN A 87 -0.83 -13.98 14.73
CA GLN A 87 -0.76 -12.85 15.67
C GLN A 87 -1.96 -11.91 15.51
N ASN A 88 -2.43 -11.70 14.29
CA ASN A 88 -3.63 -10.90 14.04
C ASN A 88 -4.89 -11.58 14.57
N GLU A 89 -5.04 -12.89 14.40
CA GLU A 89 -6.14 -13.67 14.97
C GLU A 89 -6.14 -13.61 16.51
N LEU A 90 -4.97 -13.74 17.14
CA LEU A 90 -4.79 -13.58 18.59
C LEU A 90 -5.22 -12.19 19.07
N ARG A 91 -4.74 -11.12 18.41
CA ARG A 91 -5.11 -9.74 18.76
C ARG A 91 -6.61 -9.48 18.57
N GLN A 92 -7.22 -9.99 17.50
CA GLN A 92 -8.66 -9.86 17.30
C GLN A 92 -9.44 -10.58 18.40
N SER A 93 -9.02 -11.78 18.79
CA SER A 93 -9.62 -12.53 19.90
C SER A 93 -9.46 -11.82 21.24
N GLU A 94 -8.32 -11.17 21.49
CA GLU A 94 -8.08 -10.37 22.69
C GLU A 94 -8.97 -9.12 22.72
N ILE A 95 -9.07 -8.39 21.61
CA ILE A 95 -9.95 -7.21 21.50
C ILE A 95 -11.41 -7.62 21.73
N GLN A 96 -11.85 -8.74 21.14
CA GLN A 96 -13.22 -9.21 21.32
C GLN A 96 -13.50 -9.59 22.77
N ARG A 97 -12.57 -10.29 23.44
CA ARG A 97 -12.68 -10.62 24.87
C ARG A 97 -12.68 -9.39 25.76
N GLU A 98 -11.87 -8.38 25.45
CA GLU A 98 -11.82 -7.13 26.20
C GLU A 98 -13.13 -6.33 26.04
N GLN A 99 -13.69 -6.28 24.82
CA GLN A 99 -14.99 -5.65 24.58
C GLN A 99 -16.12 -6.39 25.31
N GLU A 100 -16.14 -7.72 25.28
CA GLU A 100 -17.09 -8.53 26.06
C GLU A 100 -16.94 -8.31 27.57
N HIS A 101 -15.71 -8.20 28.08
CA HIS A 101 -15.44 -7.90 29.49
C HIS A 101 -15.99 -6.52 29.88
N ARG A 102 -15.66 -5.48 29.11
CA ARG A 102 -16.16 -4.12 29.36
C ARG A 102 -17.69 -4.05 29.30
N PHE A 103 -18.31 -4.82 28.40
CA PHE A 103 -19.76 -4.91 28.32
C PHE A 103 -20.35 -5.55 29.59
N ARG A 104 -19.78 -6.66 30.07
CA ARG A 104 -20.20 -7.30 31.32
C ARG A 104 -19.97 -6.41 32.54
N GLU A 105 -18.88 -5.64 32.58
CA GLU A 105 -18.64 -4.65 33.64
C GLU A 105 -19.70 -3.55 33.64
N MET A 106 -20.08 -3.05 32.46
CA MET A 106 -21.18 -2.08 32.35
C MET A 106 -22.51 -2.67 32.82
N GLU A 107 -22.85 -3.90 32.41
CA GLU A 107 -24.07 -4.59 32.86
C GLU A 107 -24.07 -4.81 34.38
N TYR A 108 -22.93 -5.20 34.95
CA TYR A 108 -22.78 -5.39 36.39
C TYR A 108 -22.92 -4.08 37.16
N CYS A 109 -22.29 -3.00 36.70
CA CYS A 109 -22.43 -1.67 37.30
C CYS A 109 -23.88 -1.17 37.22
N ALA A 110 -24.54 -1.33 36.06
CA ALA A 110 -25.94 -0.96 35.90
C ALA A 110 -26.87 -1.76 36.82
N ALA A 111 -26.64 -3.08 36.96
CA ALA A 111 -27.40 -3.94 37.87
C ALA A 111 -27.20 -3.54 39.35
N LYS A 112 -25.95 -3.25 39.75
CA LYS A 112 -25.64 -2.75 41.11
C LYS A 112 -26.29 -1.40 41.40
N GLU A 113 -26.32 -0.51 40.42
CA GLU A 113 -26.95 0.80 40.59
C GLU A 113 -28.48 0.68 40.72
N LEU A 114 -29.10 -0.24 39.96
CA LEU A 114 -30.51 -0.56 40.10
C LEU A 114 -30.82 -1.14 41.49
N GLU A 115 -30.05 -2.12 41.95
CA GLU A 115 -30.19 -2.72 43.29
C GLU A 115 -30.05 -1.65 44.39
N ARG A 116 -29.08 -0.74 44.27
CA ARG A 116 -28.90 0.37 45.22
C ARG A 116 -30.11 1.31 45.22
N LYS A 117 -30.68 1.61 44.06
CA LYS A 117 -31.90 2.45 43.95
C LYS A 117 -33.11 1.75 44.60
N GLU A 118 -33.26 0.44 44.38
CA GLU A 118 -34.32 -0.36 45.02
C GLU A 118 -34.17 -0.42 46.55
N GLN A 119 -32.94 -0.57 47.06
CA GLN A 119 -32.66 -0.54 48.50
C GLN A 119 -32.96 0.83 49.13
N ILE A 120 -32.55 1.92 48.47
CA ILE A 120 -32.87 3.29 48.92
C ILE A 120 -34.39 3.50 48.93
N HIS A 121 -35.09 3.06 47.88
CA HIS A 121 -36.55 3.15 47.83
C HIS A 121 -37.21 2.33 48.94
N ALA A 122 -36.77 1.09 49.18
CA ALA A 122 -37.28 0.25 50.26
C ALA A 122 -37.02 0.85 51.65
N GLN A 123 -35.85 1.45 51.86
CA GLN A 123 -35.51 2.14 53.10
C GLN A 123 -36.38 3.38 53.33
N ILE A 124 -36.58 4.21 52.30
CA ILE A 124 -37.49 5.37 52.36
C ILE A 124 -38.92 4.91 52.69
N MET A 125 -39.41 3.86 52.04
CA MET A 125 -40.74 3.31 52.31
C MET A 125 -40.85 2.79 53.75
N HIS A 126 -39.82 2.09 54.26
CA HIS A 126 -39.80 1.60 55.64
C HIS A 126 -39.72 2.74 56.67
N GLU A 127 -38.89 3.75 56.44
CA GLU A 127 -38.80 4.94 57.31
C GLU A 127 -40.10 5.75 57.29
N ASN A 128 -40.74 5.87 56.13
CA ASN A 128 -42.04 6.52 56.01
C ASN A 128 -43.15 5.72 56.71
N GLN A 129 -43.13 4.39 56.61
CA GLN A 129 -44.05 3.53 57.33
C GLN A 129 -43.85 3.65 58.85
N ALA A 130 -42.61 3.62 59.33
CA ALA A 130 -42.32 3.77 60.76
C ALA A 130 -42.71 5.16 61.29
N LYS A 131 -42.51 6.22 60.50
CA LYS A 131 -42.97 7.58 60.84
C LYS A 131 -44.50 7.66 60.85
N PHE A 132 -45.16 7.02 59.89
CA PHE A 132 -46.62 6.95 59.82
C PHE A 132 -47.19 6.19 61.03
N ASP A 133 -46.65 5.01 61.36
CA ASP A 133 -47.07 4.21 62.50
C ASP A 133 -46.82 4.97 63.82
N SER A 134 -45.68 5.65 63.96
CA SER A 134 -45.40 6.51 65.13
C SER A 134 -46.34 7.71 65.23
N MET A 135 -46.78 8.26 64.11
CA MET A 135 -47.76 9.36 64.07
C MET A 135 -49.15 8.84 64.46
N MET A 136 -49.55 7.68 63.94
CA MET A 136 -50.80 7.01 64.30
C MET A 136 -50.87 6.64 65.78
N VAL A 137 -49.76 6.17 66.37
CA VAL A 137 -49.68 5.88 67.82
C VAL A 137 -49.81 7.16 68.63
N ARG A 138 -49.12 8.25 68.26
CA ARG A 138 -49.28 9.54 68.96
C ARG A 138 -50.69 10.10 68.83
N GLU A 139 -51.27 10.06 67.63
CA GLU A 139 -52.66 10.47 67.44
C GLU A 139 -53.62 9.59 68.24
N GLN A 140 -53.38 8.28 68.35
CA GLN A 140 -54.16 7.40 69.22
C GLN A 140 -53.98 7.72 70.71
N GLU A 141 -52.77 8.00 71.18
CA GLU A 141 -52.49 8.40 72.57
C GLU A 141 -53.10 9.76 72.90
N GLU A 142 -52.99 10.73 72.00
CA GLU A 142 -53.62 12.05 72.11
C GLU A 142 -55.15 11.92 72.07
N THR A 143 -55.71 11.14 71.14
CA THR A 143 -57.14 10.87 71.06
C THR A 143 -57.64 10.13 72.29
N GLN A 144 -56.89 9.17 72.82
CA GLN A 144 -57.26 8.45 74.03
C GLN A 144 -57.16 9.33 75.27
N SER A 145 -56.18 10.26 75.32
CA SER A 145 -56.07 11.28 76.35
C SER A 145 -57.28 12.22 76.30
N ILE A 146 -57.66 12.68 75.12
CA ILE A 146 -58.86 13.51 74.90
C ILE A 146 -60.13 12.73 75.26
N ILE A 147 -60.24 11.46 74.90
CA ILE A 147 -61.40 10.61 75.27
C ILE A 147 -61.48 10.43 76.79
N ASN A 148 -60.34 10.24 77.47
CA ASN A 148 -60.31 10.13 78.93
C ASN A 148 -60.66 11.47 79.60
N GLU A 149 -60.16 12.60 79.09
CA GLU A 149 -60.56 13.95 79.53
C GLU A 149 -62.06 14.22 79.30
N ILE A 150 -62.60 13.83 78.14
CA ILE A 150 -64.03 13.94 77.82
C ILE A 150 -64.86 12.99 78.70
N GLN A 151 -64.37 11.79 79.05
CA GLN A 151 -65.05 10.89 79.98
C GLN A 151 -65.06 11.45 81.41
N ASP A 152 -63.97 12.07 81.85
CA ASP A 152 -63.86 12.74 83.15
C ASP A 152 -64.66 14.05 83.20
N GLU A 153 -64.78 14.79 82.09
CA GLU A 153 -65.69 15.93 81.96
C GLU A 153 -67.15 15.52 81.84
N SER A 154 -67.47 14.41 81.15
CA SER A 154 -68.85 13.90 81.00
C SER A 154 -69.46 13.35 82.30
N LYS A 155 -68.63 13.03 83.31
CA LYS A 155 -69.09 12.75 84.69
C LYS A 155 -69.56 14.01 85.42
N LYS A 156 -69.34 15.21 84.88
CA LYS A 156 -69.82 16.48 85.43
C LYS A 156 -70.85 17.13 84.50
N ASN A 157 -72.11 16.78 84.77
CA ASN A 157 -73.37 17.46 84.45
C ASN A 157 -73.84 17.55 82.98
N SER A 158 -75.16 17.41 82.84
CA SER A 158 -75.94 17.27 81.60
C SER A 158 -76.40 18.60 80.99
N GLU A 159 -76.84 18.51 79.73
CA GLU A 159 -77.37 19.56 78.81
C GLU A 159 -76.34 20.37 78.00
N GLU A 160 -75.07 20.46 78.42
CA GLU A 160 -73.98 21.05 77.60
C GLU A 160 -73.38 20.05 76.57
N SER A 161 -73.82 18.80 76.59
CA SER A 161 -73.22 17.68 75.84
C SER A 161 -73.54 17.68 74.34
N GLU A 162 -74.70 18.18 73.93
CA GLU A 162 -75.12 18.11 72.52
C GLU A 162 -74.46 19.20 71.67
N LEU A 163 -74.36 20.43 72.21
CA LEU A 163 -73.64 21.53 71.58
C LEU A 163 -72.12 21.28 71.54
N ARG A 164 -71.54 20.69 72.60
CA ARG A 164 -70.13 20.27 72.60
C ARG A 164 -69.87 19.14 71.60
N ARG A 165 -70.76 18.16 71.46
CA ARG A 165 -70.63 17.09 70.44
C ARG A 165 -70.70 17.63 69.02
N GLN A 166 -71.56 18.60 68.75
CA GLN A 166 -71.58 19.29 67.44
C GLN A 166 -70.27 20.02 67.20
N LYS A 167 -69.78 20.80 68.18
CA LYS A 167 -68.50 21.51 68.06
C LYS A 167 -67.30 20.57 67.86
N ILE A 168 -67.26 19.45 68.57
CA ILE A 168 -66.22 18.41 68.41
C ILE A 168 -66.32 17.77 67.01
N ASN A 169 -67.53 17.47 66.53
CA ASN A 169 -67.71 16.93 65.18
C ASN A 169 -67.30 17.92 64.09
N ASP A 170 -67.59 19.21 64.28
CA ASP A 170 -67.20 20.27 63.34
C ASP A 170 -65.67 20.45 63.32
N GLU A 171 -65.02 20.47 64.48
CA GLU A 171 -63.56 20.53 64.62
C GLU A 171 -62.87 19.29 64.01
N MET A 172 -63.47 18.10 64.18
CA MET A 172 -62.95 16.85 63.62
C MET A 172 -63.16 16.75 62.09
N LEU A 173 -64.27 17.29 61.57
CA LEU A 173 -64.48 17.44 60.13
C LEU A 173 -63.49 18.44 59.51
N GLU A 174 -63.23 19.56 60.19
CA GLU A 174 -62.24 20.54 59.75
C GLU A 174 -60.81 19.97 59.80
N PHE A 175 -60.48 19.18 60.82
CA PHE A 175 -59.21 18.46 60.91
C PHE A 175 -59.03 17.46 59.76
N ASN A 176 -60.03 16.63 59.49
CA ASN A 176 -59.99 15.68 58.37
C ASN A 176 -59.87 16.41 57.02
N ARG A 177 -60.53 17.56 56.87
CA ARG A 177 -60.37 18.42 55.68
C ARG A 177 -58.94 18.92 55.53
N LEU A 178 -58.31 19.39 56.61
CA LEU A 178 -56.92 19.86 56.60
C LEU A 178 -55.90 18.73 56.38
N ALA A 179 -56.14 17.54 56.93
CA ALA A 179 -55.33 16.36 56.70
C ALA A 179 -55.39 15.91 55.24
N GLU A 180 -56.58 15.91 54.64
CA GLU A 180 -56.78 15.61 53.22
C GLU A 180 -56.13 16.67 52.32
N GLU A 181 -56.27 17.97 52.64
CA GLU A 181 -55.59 19.04 51.91
C GLU A 181 -54.06 18.90 51.97
N ASN A 182 -53.49 18.53 53.13
CA ASN A 182 -52.05 18.31 53.26
C ASN A 182 -51.58 17.05 52.52
N ARG A 183 -52.38 15.98 52.51
CA ARG A 183 -52.08 14.77 51.72
C ARG A 183 -52.02 15.11 50.23
N GLN A 184 -53.02 15.84 49.73
CA GLN A 184 -53.07 16.28 48.33
C GLN A 184 -51.92 17.24 47.96
N ARG A 185 -51.48 18.11 48.88
CA ARG A 185 -50.29 18.95 48.65
C ARG A 185 -49.02 18.12 48.55
N LYS A 186 -48.81 17.16 49.46
CA LYS A 186 -47.63 16.28 49.43
C LYS A 186 -47.60 15.36 48.22
N GLU A 187 -48.76 14.88 47.78
CA GLU A 187 -48.87 14.07 46.57
C GLU A 187 -48.47 14.88 45.32
N LYS A 188 -48.92 16.15 45.22
CA LYS A 188 -48.49 17.06 44.16
C LYS A 188 -47.00 17.38 44.21
N GLU A 189 -46.44 17.64 45.40
CA GLU A 189 -44.99 17.88 45.56
C GLU A 189 -44.16 16.67 45.13
N LEU A 190 -44.61 15.45 45.43
CA LEU A 190 -43.95 14.21 45.01
C LEU A 190 -44.04 14.02 43.49
N GLU A 191 -45.20 14.28 42.90
CA GLU A 191 -45.42 14.21 41.44
C GLU A 191 -44.52 15.21 40.70
N GLU A 192 -44.42 16.45 41.20
CA GLU A 192 -43.50 17.47 40.67
C GLU A 192 -42.02 17.04 40.76
N LEU A 193 -41.61 16.42 41.88
CA LEU A 193 -40.24 15.94 42.07
C LEU A 193 -39.89 14.76 41.14
N CYS A 194 -40.83 13.83 40.97
CA CYS A 194 -40.68 12.70 40.04
C CYS A 194 -40.59 13.20 38.60
N GLU A 195 -41.45 14.13 38.20
CA GLU A 195 -41.43 14.69 36.85
C GLU A 195 -40.13 15.46 36.58
N LYS A 196 -39.65 16.24 37.56
CA LYS A 196 -38.36 16.94 37.44
C LYS A 196 -37.19 15.97 37.26
N THR A 197 -37.14 14.90 38.07
CA THR A 197 -36.10 13.87 37.97
C THR A 197 -36.16 13.14 36.63
N ARG A 198 -37.38 12.86 36.12
CA ARG A 198 -37.59 12.24 34.81
C ARG A 198 -37.02 13.12 33.69
N ILE A 199 -37.33 14.42 33.73
CA ILE A 199 -36.84 15.40 32.75
C ILE A 199 -35.31 15.51 32.80
N GLU A 200 -34.71 15.57 34.00
CA GLU A 200 -33.25 15.63 34.18
C GLU A 200 -32.54 14.39 33.62
N LEU A 201 -33.09 13.19 33.87
CA LEU A 201 -32.58 11.94 33.32
C LEU A 201 -32.72 11.87 31.79
N GLU A 202 -33.85 12.34 31.25
CA GLU A 202 -34.08 12.37 29.81
C GLU A 202 -33.12 13.35 29.10
N ASN A 203 -32.87 14.52 29.70
CA ASN A 203 -31.90 15.49 29.20
C ASN A 203 -30.48 14.95 29.25
N SER A 204 -30.08 14.30 30.36
CA SER A 204 -28.77 13.66 30.48
C SER A 204 -28.58 12.58 29.41
N ARG A 205 -29.60 11.73 29.20
CA ARG A 205 -29.57 10.70 28.15
C ARG A 205 -29.42 11.30 26.75
N LYS A 206 -30.16 12.37 26.41
CA LYS A 206 -30.04 13.06 25.12
C LYS A 206 -28.64 13.63 24.91
N MET A 207 -28.06 14.24 25.95
CA MET A 207 -26.69 14.76 25.90
C MET A 207 -25.66 13.65 25.66
N TRP A 208 -25.82 12.50 26.31
CA TRP A 208 -24.95 11.34 26.11
C TRP A 208 -25.08 10.75 24.70
N GLU A 209 -26.30 10.60 24.18
CA GLU A 209 -26.54 10.10 22.83
C GLU A 209 -25.94 11.02 21.76
N GLU A 210 -26.08 12.33 21.92
CA GLU A 210 -25.47 13.32 21.03
C GLU A 210 -23.94 13.30 21.11
N ARG A 211 -23.37 13.22 22.32
CA ARG A 211 -21.91 13.12 22.48
C ARG A 211 -21.34 11.85 21.86
N LYS A 212 -22.04 10.72 22.00
CA LYS A 212 -21.66 9.46 21.38
C LYS A 212 -21.67 9.57 19.85
N ARG A 213 -22.72 10.15 19.27
CA ARG A 213 -22.81 10.41 17.83
C ARG A 213 -21.63 11.25 17.33
N GLN A 214 -21.29 12.33 18.02
CA GLN A 214 -20.15 13.19 17.66
C GLN A 214 -18.82 12.42 17.66
N LEU A 215 -18.58 11.56 18.66
CA LEU A 215 -17.38 10.74 18.72
C LEU A 215 -17.34 9.69 17.59
N ASP A 216 -18.47 9.06 17.29
CA ASP A 216 -18.58 8.10 16.19
C ASP A 216 -18.30 8.76 14.82
N ASP A 217 -18.80 9.99 14.61
CA ASP A 217 -18.56 10.75 13.38
C ASP A 217 -17.09 11.21 13.28
N GLN A 218 -16.47 11.66 14.37
CA GLN A 218 -15.05 11.97 14.42
C GLN A 218 -14.18 10.73 14.12
N MET A 219 -14.55 9.57 14.66
CA MET A 219 -13.83 8.32 14.41
C MET A 219 -13.92 7.90 12.95
N LYS A 220 -15.11 7.98 12.34
CA LYS A 220 -15.29 7.71 10.90
C LYS A 220 -14.46 8.67 10.05
N PHE A 221 -14.48 9.97 10.37
CA PHE A 221 -13.69 10.97 9.67
C PHE A 221 -12.18 10.67 9.74
N MET A 222 -11.66 10.36 10.94
CA MET A 222 -10.25 9.98 11.10
C MET A 222 -9.89 8.70 10.33
N GLN A 223 -10.75 7.68 10.36
CA GLN A 223 -10.54 6.44 9.60
C GLN A 223 -10.51 6.71 8.09
N GLU A 224 -11.40 7.56 7.58
CA GLU A 224 -11.42 7.93 6.17
C GLU A 224 -10.17 8.75 5.79
N MET A 225 -9.77 9.71 6.62
CA MET A 225 -8.53 10.49 6.42
C MET A 225 -7.29 9.60 6.43
N MET A 226 -7.18 8.66 7.39
CA MET A 226 -6.06 7.71 7.44
C MET A 226 -6.06 6.79 6.22
N ARG A 227 -7.22 6.31 5.77
CA ARG A 227 -7.35 5.48 4.56
C ARG A 227 -6.89 6.26 3.33
N LYS A 228 -7.34 7.51 3.17
CA LYS A 228 -6.88 8.41 2.10
C LYS A 228 -5.36 8.62 2.17
N LYS A 229 -4.81 8.93 3.34
CA LYS A 229 -3.37 9.17 3.53
C LYS A 229 -2.51 7.94 3.25
N LEU A 230 -2.90 6.76 3.76
CA LEU A 230 -2.20 5.50 3.51
C LEU A 230 -2.26 5.10 2.03
N TRP A 231 -3.42 5.32 1.39
CA TRP A 231 -3.60 5.07 -0.03
C TRP A 231 -2.71 6.00 -0.87
N THR A 232 -2.72 7.31 -0.57
CA THR A 232 -1.83 8.28 -1.19
C THR A 232 -0.37 7.87 -1.02
N MET A 233 0.10 7.62 0.21
CA MET A 233 1.50 7.23 0.45
C MET A 233 1.93 5.98 -0.33
N LYS A 234 1.08 4.95 -0.41
CA LYS A 234 1.38 3.72 -1.18
C LYS A 234 1.45 4.00 -2.68
N LEU A 235 0.51 4.77 -3.22
CA LEU A 235 0.51 5.15 -4.64
C LEU A 235 1.70 6.06 -4.97
N GLU A 236 1.98 7.07 -4.15
CA GLU A 236 3.11 7.98 -4.33
C GLU A 236 4.43 7.19 -4.35
N SER A 237 4.63 6.26 -3.41
CA SER A 237 5.82 5.42 -3.37
C SER A 237 5.92 4.51 -4.60
N TYR A 238 4.84 3.84 -4.97
CA TYR A 238 4.79 2.95 -6.13
C TYR A 238 5.15 3.70 -7.43
N PHE A 239 4.45 4.79 -7.72
CA PHE A 239 4.68 5.56 -8.94
C PHE A 239 6.02 6.30 -8.93
N THR A 240 6.48 6.80 -7.79
CA THR A 240 7.82 7.41 -7.68
C THR A 240 8.90 6.39 -8.06
N ASN A 241 8.85 5.18 -7.51
CA ASN A 241 9.82 4.14 -7.82
C ASN A 241 9.73 3.71 -9.28
N ARG A 242 8.52 3.53 -9.81
CA ARG A 242 8.30 3.09 -11.19
C ARG A 242 8.78 4.13 -12.20
N LEU A 243 8.45 5.42 -12.01
CA LEU A 243 8.89 6.49 -12.90
C LEU A 243 10.39 6.72 -12.82
N ASN A 244 11.00 6.61 -11.64
CA ASN A 244 12.44 6.67 -11.49
C ASN A 244 13.14 5.52 -12.21
N PHE A 245 12.56 4.31 -12.17
CA PHE A 245 13.05 3.17 -12.96
C PHE A 245 13.02 3.48 -14.46
N LEU A 246 11.90 3.96 -15.01
CA LEU A 246 11.80 4.31 -16.44
C LEU A 246 12.74 5.42 -16.86
N ARG A 247 12.97 6.41 -15.99
CA ARG A 247 13.94 7.49 -16.27
C ARG A 247 15.40 7.02 -16.23
N THR A 248 15.66 5.87 -15.64
CA THR A 248 17.01 5.31 -15.45
C THR A 248 17.24 3.98 -16.17
N SER A 249 16.25 3.48 -16.92
CA SER A 249 16.36 2.27 -17.73
C SER A 249 17.37 2.41 -18.86
N ASN A 250 17.59 3.64 -19.33
CA ASN A 250 18.50 4.00 -20.41
C ASN A 250 20.00 3.77 -20.16
N ARG A 251 20.41 3.02 -19.12
CA ARG A 251 21.84 2.80 -18.82
C ARG A 251 22.57 2.14 -19.98
N GLU A 252 21.94 1.19 -20.67
CA GLU A 252 22.54 0.50 -21.81
C GLU A 252 22.58 1.40 -23.04
N ILE A 253 21.48 2.09 -23.36
CA ILE A 253 21.42 3.05 -24.47
C ILE A 253 22.38 4.24 -24.26
N SER A 254 22.52 4.74 -23.04
CA SER A 254 23.48 5.79 -22.72
C SER A 254 24.92 5.33 -22.94
N ARG A 255 25.21 4.03 -22.78
CA ARG A 255 26.54 3.46 -23.04
C ARG A 255 26.78 3.21 -24.53
N ASN A 256 25.75 3.24 -25.37
CA ASN A 256 25.92 3.08 -26.81
C ASN A 256 26.84 4.14 -27.40
N HIS A 257 26.99 5.33 -26.81
CA HIS A 257 27.98 6.32 -27.28
C HIS A 257 29.41 5.76 -27.34
N LEU A 258 29.82 5.02 -26.31
CA LEU A 258 31.13 4.35 -26.26
C LEU A 258 31.20 3.20 -27.28
N LEU A 259 30.10 2.45 -27.41
CA LEU A 259 29.99 1.36 -28.39
C LEU A 259 30.11 1.89 -29.83
N LEU A 260 29.48 3.02 -30.12
CA LEU A 260 29.53 3.70 -31.42
C LEU A 260 30.94 4.25 -31.72
N GLU A 261 31.64 4.77 -30.72
CA GLU A 261 33.06 5.15 -30.86
C GLU A 261 33.96 3.96 -31.16
N ASP A 262 33.76 2.85 -30.46
CA ASP A 262 34.47 1.59 -30.72
C ASP A 262 34.18 1.07 -32.13
N ILE A 263 32.91 1.06 -32.56
CA ILE A 263 32.49 0.67 -33.91
C ILE A 263 33.17 1.54 -34.97
N LEU A 264 33.18 2.86 -34.78
CA LEU A 264 33.84 3.80 -35.69
C LEU A 264 35.36 3.53 -35.77
N ARG A 265 36.01 3.31 -34.63
CA ARG A 265 37.45 3.01 -34.58
C ARG A 265 37.79 1.73 -35.34
N ILE A 266 36.99 0.66 -35.14
CA ILE A 266 37.19 -0.62 -35.82
C ILE A 266 36.95 -0.48 -37.32
N ALA A 267 35.89 0.23 -37.74
CA ALA A 267 35.58 0.46 -39.13
C ALA A 267 36.67 1.26 -39.86
N ASN A 268 37.22 2.30 -39.23
CA ASN A 268 38.33 3.08 -39.80
C ASN A 268 39.61 2.25 -39.96
N ARG A 269 39.99 1.46 -38.95
CA ARG A 269 41.15 0.56 -39.05
C ARG A 269 40.98 -0.47 -40.16
N ARG A 270 39.79 -1.06 -40.31
CA ARG A 270 39.50 -2.02 -41.38
C ARG A 270 39.72 -1.41 -42.77
N LYS A 271 39.36 -0.13 -42.95
CA LYS A 271 39.56 0.63 -44.19
C LYS A 271 41.04 0.90 -44.48
N GLU A 272 41.82 1.18 -43.44
CA GLU A 272 43.27 1.43 -43.53
C GLU A 272 44.06 0.14 -43.81
N GLU A 273 43.71 -0.97 -43.14
CA GLU A 273 44.42 -2.27 -43.17
C GLU A 273 43.88 -3.22 -44.25
N LYS A 274 43.21 -2.71 -45.30
CA LYS A 274 42.69 -3.49 -46.45
C LYS A 274 41.91 -4.78 -46.05
N ASN A 275 41.01 -4.70 -45.08
CA ASN A 275 40.14 -5.79 -44.63
C ASN A 275 40.78 -6.91 -43.78
N GLU A 276 41.92 -6.69 -43.12
CA GLU A 276 42.45 -7.69 -42.16
C GLU A 276 41.55 -7.92 -40.94
N ILE A 277 40.75 -6.92 -40.54
CA ILE A 277 39.76 -7.08 -39.47
C ILE A 277 38.50 -7.78 -40.02
N PRO A 278 38.10 -8.93 -39.45
CA PRO A 278 36.88 -9.63 -39.87
C PRO A 278 35.63 -8.78 -39.66
N GLU A 279 34.71 -8.85 -40.62
CA GLU A 279 33.42 -8.16 -40.57
C GLU A 279 32.56 -8.55 -39.36
N GLU A 280 32.73 -9.79 -38.92
CA GLU A 280 32.06 -10.39 -37.76
C GLU A 280 32.28 -9.57 -36.48
N VAL A 281 33.44 -8.91 -36.33
CA VAL A 281 33.72 -8.07 -35.16
C VAL A 281 32.81 -6.84 -35.13
N ILE A 282 32.62 -6.19 -36.28
CA ILE A 282 31.73 -5.04 -36.41
C ILE A 282 30.27 -5.49 -36.26
N ASN A 283 29.90 -6.60 -36.90
CA ASN A 283 28.55 -7.16 -36.80
C ASN A 283 28.17 -7.52 -35.36
N SER A 284 29.09 -8.10 -34.60
CA SER A 284 28.90 -8.39 -33.18
C SER A 284 28.60 -7.13 -32.36
N LYS A 285 29.30 -6.02 -32.66
CA LYS A 285 29.07 -4.73 -31.96
C LYS A 285 27.75 -4.08 -32.38
N MET A 286 27.39 -4.16 -33.67
CA MET A 286 26.09 -3.70 -34.17
C MET A 286 24.93 -4.51 -33.57
N GLU A 287 25.12 -5.80 -33.34
CA GLU A 287 24.14 -6.66 -32.69
C GLU A 287 23.91 -6.28 -31.22
N ILE A 288 24.96 -5.89 -30.49
CA ILE A 288 24.82 -5.35 -29.13
C ILE A 288 24.00 -4.05 -29.15
N LEU A 289 24.24 -3.18 -30.13
CA LEU A 289 23.48 -1.94 -30.31
C LEU A 289 21.99 -2.22 -30.59
N ARG A 290 21.67 -3.22 -31.45
CA ARG A 290 20.28 -3.63 -31.71
C ARG A 290 19.60 -4.12 -30.44
N LYS A 291 20.26 -5.03 -29.70
CA LYS A 291 19.71 -5.60 -28.47
C LYS A 291 19.41 -4.55 -27.41
N SER A 292 20.27 -3.52 -27.25
CA SER A 292 20.02 -2.45 -26.30
C SER A 292 18.81 -1.60 -26.70
N VAL A 293 18.62 -1.33 -28.00
CA VAL A 293 17.45 -0.62 -28.51
C VAL A 293 16.18 -1.46 -28.38
N ASP A 294 16.24 -2.75 -28.71
CA ASP A 294 15.11 -3.67 -28.60
C ASP A 294 14.64 -3.84 -27.16
N SER A 295 15.57 -3.98 -26.22
CA SER A 295 15.23 -4.10 -24.80
C SER A 295 14.49 -2.85 -24.28
N GLU A 296 14.90 -1.65 -24.69
CA GLU A 296 14.23 -0.41 -24.29
C GLU A 296 12.88 -0.25 -25.00
N LYS A 297 12.82 -0.62 -26.29
CA LYS A 297 11.58 -0.63 -27.09
C LYS A 297 10.52 -1.52 -26.43
N GLU A 298 10.87 -2.76 -26.08
CA GLU A 298 9.96 -3.69 -25.41
C GLU A 298 9.54 -3.18 -24.03
N LEU A 299 10.47 -2.63 -23.24
CA LEU A 299 10.16 -2.04 -21.95
C LEU A 299 9.11 -0.93 -22.10
N MET A 300 9.34 0.05 -22.97
CA MET A 300 8.46 1.20 -23.13
C MET A 300 7.09 0.82 -23.67
N LYS A 301 7.03 -0.16 -24.59
CA LYS A 301 5.78 -0.74 -25.08
C LYS A 301 4.97 -1.36 -23.93
N ASN A 302 5.59 -2.25 -23.16
CA ASN A 302 4.93 -2.97 -22.07
C ASN A 302 4.42 -2.01 -20.99
N GLU A 303 5.17 -0.95 -20.69
CA GLU A 303 4.76 0.07 -19.71
C GLU A 303 3.61 0.93 -20.25
N SER A 304 3.66 1.32 -21.53
CA SER A 304 2.57 2.05 -22.18
C SER A 304 1.25 1.25 -22.14
N GLU A 305 1.29 -0.03 -22.48
CA GLU A 305 0.13 -0.95 -22.42
C GLU A 305 -0.38 -1.13 -20.99
N SER A 306 0.54 -1.30 -20.02
CA SER A 306 0.19 -1.41 -18.60
C SER A 306 -0.51 -0.15 -18.07
N TYR A 307 0.00 1.04 -18.42
CA TYR A 307 -0.64 2.30 -18.01
C TYR A 307 -1.98 2.52 -18.70
N LEU A 308 -2.16 2.07 -19.94
CA LEU A 308 -3.46 2.08 -20.62
C LEU A 308 -4.47 1.21 -19.87
N GLU A 309 -4.10 -0.01 -19.47
CA GLU A 309 -4.97 -0.91 -18.70
C GLU A 309 -5.37 -0.29 -17.35
N ILE A 310 -4.43 0.35 -16.64
CA ILE A 310 -4.71 1.03 -15.37
C ILE A 310 -5.59 2.27 -15.60
N LEU A 311 -5.39 3.02 -16.68
CA LEU A 311 -6.21 4.18 -17.03
C LEU A 311 -7.66 3.78 -17.30
N GLU A 312 -7.87 2.71 -18.09
CA GLU A 312 -9.21 2.17 -18.40
C GLU A 312 -9.95 1.68 -17.15
N LYS A 313 -9.22 1.17 -16.15
CA LYS A 313 -9.79 0.66 -14.89
C LYS A 313 -9.96 1.72 -13.79
N GLY A 314 -9.16 2.78 -13.79
CA GLY A 314 -8.99 3.66 -12.63
C GLY A 314 -9.18 5.16 -12.86
N GLN A 315 -9.38 5.62 -14.10
CA GLN A 315 -9.58 7.04 -14.45
C GLN A 315 -8.46 8.01 -14.01
N TRP A 316 -7.25 7.52 -13.73
CA TRP A 316 -6.11 8.35 -13.32
C TRP A 316 -5.52 9.09 -14.52
N LEU A 317 -6.05 10.28 -14.82
CA LEU A 317 -5.67 11.08 -16.01
C LEU A 317 -4.16 11.32 -16.15
N PHE A 318 -3.43 11.43 -15.04
CA PHE A 318 -1.98 11.61 -15.09
C PHE A 318 -1.21 10.46 -15.75
N LEU A 319 -1.79 9.25 -15.76
CA LEU A 319 -1.20 8.09 -16.42
C LEU A 319 -1.14 8.27 -17.93
N ASN A 320 -2.03 9.08 -18.51
CA ASN A 320 -1.98 9.39 -19.93
C ASN A 320 -0.70 10.16 -20.30
N SER A 321 -0.24 11.08 -19.45
CA SER A 321 1.03 11.80 -19.67
C SER A 321 2.24 10.87 -19.59
N VAL A 322 2.23 9.90 -18.68
CA VAL A 322 3.29 8.89 -18.58
C VAL A 322 3.28 8.00 -19.82
N ARG A 323 2.10 7.50 -20.20
CA ARG A 323 1.88 6.68 -21.40
C ARG A 323 2.40 7.37 -22.66
N THR A 324 2.00 8.61 -22.92
CA THR A 324 2.50 9.38 -24.08
C THR A 324 4.02 9.51 -24.06
N SER A 325 4.62 9.67 -22.88
CA SER A 325 6.09 9.73 -22.77
C SER A 325 6.75 8.38 -23.11
N CYS A 326 6.14 7.25 -22.72
CA CYS A 326 6.60 5.92 -23.10
C CYS A 326 6.45 5.68 -24.61
N ASP A 327 5.31 6.07 -25.20
CA ASP A 327 5.06 5.99 -26.64
C ASP A 327 6.10 6.81 -27.44
N ASP A 328 6.42 8.01 -26.96
CA ASP A 328 7.46 8.88 -27.54
C ASP A 328 8.84 8.20 -27.59
N VAL A 329 9.21 7.50 -26.51
CA VAL A 329 10.48 6.74 -26.44
C VAL A 329 10.40 5.53 -27.37
N PHE A 330 9.29 4.79 -27.35
CA PHE A 330 9.06 3.63 -28.21
C PHE A 330 9.21 3.99 -29.69
N ASP A 331 8.60 5.09 -30.14
CA ASP A 331 8.71 5.58 -31.50
C ASP A 331 10.15 6.01 -31.85
N SER A 332 10.87 6.62 -30.91
CA SER A 332 12.31 6.92 -31.08
C SER A 332 13.14 5.63 -31.22
N CYS A 333 12.84 4.58 -30.46
CA CYS A 333 13.52 3.29 -30.59
C CYS A 333 13.25 2.64 -31.96
N ILE A 334 12.01 2.69 -32.47
CA ILE A 334 11.68 2.21 -33.82
C ILE A 334 12.49 2.96 -34.88
N ARG A 335 12.58 4.30 -34.78
CA ARG A 335 13.40 5.09 -35.71
C ARG A 335 14.88 4.71 -35.64
N PHE A 336 15.38 4.44 -34.44
CA PHE A 336 16.76 4.00 -34.26
C PHE A 336 17.00 2.61 -34.87
N GLU A 337 16.15 1.64 -34.61
CA GLU A 337 16.20 0.30 -35.22
C GLU A 337 16.17 0.36 -36.75
N ASN A 338 15.30 1.20 -37.32
CA ASN A 338 15.25 1.44 -38.77
C ASN A 338 16.54 2.05 -39.29
N THR A 339 17.14 2.99 -38.55
CA THR A 339 18.44 3.58 -38.90
C THR A 339 19.53 2.50 -38.90
N ILE A 340 19.57 1.63 -37.89
CA ILE A 340 20.53 0.52 -37.80
C ILE A 340 20.37 -0.44 -39.00
N SER A 341 19.14 -0.73 -39.39
CA SER A 341 18.82 -1.68 -40.47
C SER A 341 19.20 -1.18 -41.86
N GLN A 342 19.31 0.13 -42.05
CA GLN A 342 19.65 0.77 -43.33
C GLN A 342 21.16 0.98 -43.53
N ILE A 343 21.99 0.65 -42.55
CA ILE A 343 23.43 0.92 -42.61
C ILE A 343 24.16 -0.17 -43.38
N ASP A 344 24.90 0.27 -44.40
CA ASP A 344 25.95 -0.54 -45.01
C ASP A 344 27.18 -0.57 -44.09
N ILE A 345 27.49 -1.76 -43.59
CA ILE A 345 28.63 -2.04 -42.69
C ILE A 345 29.95 -1.62 -43.34
N SER A 346 30.05 -1.70 -44.67
CA SER A 346 31.24 -1.32 -45.44
C SER A 346 31.53 0.19 -45.38
N ASN A 347 30.54 1.00 -44.99
CA ASN A 347 30.61 2.46 -45.06
C ASN A 347 30.18 3.16 -43.75
N ILE A 348 30.29 2.46 -42.62
CA ILE A 348 29.95 2.94 -41.27
C ILE A 348 30.43 4.36 -40.93
N PRO A 349 31.64 4.80 -41.30
CA PRO A 349 32.09 6.16 -40.96
C PRO A 349 31.15 7.26 -41.45
N ASN A 350 30.46 7.05 -42.58
CA ASN A 350 29.49 8.00 -43.12
C ASN A 350 28.14 7.99 -42.38
N TYR A 351 27.81 6.88 -41.70
CA TYR A 351 26.53 6.69 -41.01
C TYR A 351 26.61 6.88 -39.48
N ILE A 352 27.81 7.03 -38.92
CA ILE A 352 27.99 7.10 -37.46
C ILE A 352 27.30 8.32 -36.83
N SER A 353 27.24 9.45 -37.55
CA SER A 353 26.55 10.65 -37.09
C SER A 353 25.04 10.43 -36.98
N LEU A 354 24.45 9.64 -37.88
CA LEU A 354 23.04 9.26 -37.84
C LEU A 354 22.75 8.35 -36.65
N LEU A 355 23.61 7.35 -36.40
CA LEU A 355 23.49 6.48 -35.23
C LEU A 355 23.60 7.24 -33.91
N ARG A 356 24.53 8.20 -33.82
CA ARG A 356 24.66 9.07 -32.64
C ARG A 356 23.40 9.91 -32.42
N LYS A 357 22.90 10.55 -33.48
CA LYS A 357 21.68 11.34 -33.41
C LYS A 357 20.46 10.51 -32.99
N ALA A 358 20.34 9.29 -33.49
CA ALA A 358 19.27 8.37 -33.09
C ALA A 358 19.40 7.94 -31.61
N ASN A 359 20.63 7.67 -31.15
CA ASN A 359 20.89 7.37 -29.74
C ASN A 359 20.57 8.56 -28.81
N ASP A 360 20.95 9.77 -29.23
CA ASP A 360 20.65 11.02 -28.52
C ASP A 360 19.14 11.27 -28.46
N ASP A 361 18.40 11.00 -29.55
CA ASP A 361 16.94 11.14 -29.59
C ASP A 361 16.28 10.26 -28.52
N VAL A 362 16.60 8.95 -28.49
CA VAL A 362 16.09 8.02 -27.47
C VAL A 362 16.47 8.46 -26.06
N CYS A 363 17.74 8.77 -25.83
CA CYS A 363 18.22 9.26 -24.53
C CYS A 363 17.49 10.52 -24.07
N SER A 364 17.21 11.44 -24.99
CA SER A 364 16.52 12.70 -24.70
C SER A 364 15.07 12.46 -24.31
N LYS A 365 14.36 11.57 -25.03
CA LYS A 365 12.96 11.23 -24.74
C LYS A 365 12.83 10.54 -23.38
N ILE A 366 13.74 9.63 -23.03
CA ILE A 366 13.72 8.95 -21.72
C ILE A 366 13.89 9.96 -20.57
N ARG A 367 14.72 10.99 -20.74
CA ARG A 367 14.92 12.03 -19.71
C ARG A 367 13.68 12.90 -19.48
N VAL A 368 12.78 12.95 -20.47
CA VAL A 368 11.56 13.78 -20.43
C VAL A 368 10.38 13.04 -19.81
N ILE A 369 10.46 11.71 -19.60
CA ILE A 369 9.45 10.95 -18.84
C ILE A 369 9.18 11.64 -17.50
N PRO A 370 7.95 12.07 -17.17
CA PRO A 370 7.71 12.94 -16.03
C PRO A 370 7.98 12.22 -14.71
N THR A 371 8.47 12.98 -13.72
CA THR A 371 8.58 12.50 -12.33
C THR A 371 7.21 12.56 -11.65
N PHE A 372 7.04 11.77 -10.58
CA PHE A 372 5.81 11.81 -9.80
C PHE A 372 5.53 13.22 -9.24
N GLY A 373 6.55 13.97 -8.83
CA GLY A 373 6.41 15.36 -8.38
C GLY A 373 5.92 16.30 -9.48
N GLN A 374 6.40 16.14 -10.72
CA GLN A 374 5.94 16.93 -11.87
C GLN A 374 4.48 16.60 -12.22
N LEU A 375 4.11 15.32 -12.18
CA LEU A 375 2.72 14.90 -12.37
C LEU A 375 1.83 15.49 -11.27
N LYS A 376 2.27 15.44 -10.01
CA LYS A 376 1.54 16.05 -8.89
C LYS A 376 1.30 17.54 -9.11
N GLN A 377 2.28 18.29 -9.60
CA GLN A 377 2.11 19.72 -9.91
C GLN A 377 1.17 19.96 -11.11
N MET A 378 1.32 19.17 -12.18
CA MET A 378 0.46 19.29 -13.38
C MET A 378 -1.01 18.98 -13.06
N TYR A 379 -1.25 18.04 -12.14
CA TYR A 379 -2.59 17.54 -11.81
C TYR A 379 -3.13 18.04 -10.46
N GLN A 380 -2.34 18.78 -9.67
CA GLN A 380 -2.82 19.48 -8.45
C GLN A 380 -3.93 20.48 -8.75
N ASN A 381 -3.96 21.04 -9.97
CA ASN A 381 -5.02 21.94 -10.42
C ASN A 381 -6.20 21.20 -11.07
N PHE A 382 -6.10 19.88 -11.28
CA PHE A 382 -7.14 19.06 -11.90
C PHE A 382 -8.11 18.48 -10.86
N ASP A 383 -7.63 18.27 -9.63
CA ASP A 383 -8.38 17.66 -8.52
C ASP A 383 -9.37 18.61 -7.82
N TYR A 384 -9.33 19.92 -8.07
CA TYR A 384 -10.28 20.84 -7.43
C TYR A 384 -11.69 20.77 -8.05
N ASN A 385 -11.83 20.28 -9.29
CA ASN A 385 -13.09 20.36 -10.05
C ASN A 385 -13.74 19.01 -10.42
N GLN A 386 -13.06 17.87 -10.29
CA GLN A 386 -13.65 16.56 -10.66
C GLN A 386 -14.09 15.68 -9.48
N THR A 387 -13.62 15.93 -8.27
CA THR A 387 -14.14 15.26 -7.05
C THR A 387 -15.44 15.88 -6.53
N GLN A 388 -15.89 17.04 -7.05
CA GLN A 388 -17.15 17.67 -6.65
C GLN A 388 -18.41 17.09 -7.33
N THR A 389 -18.30 16.22 -8.34
CA THR A 389 -19.50 15.71 -9.03
C THR A 389 -20.16 14.48 -8.39
N ASN A 390 -19.74 14.01 -7.21
CA ASN A 390 -20.54 12.99 -6.48
C ASN A 390 -20.47 12.99 -4.94
N TYR A 391 -19.75 13.93 -4.32
CA TYR A 391 -19.86 14.16 -2.88
C TYR A 391 -20.02 15.66 -2.65
N GLY A 392 -21.15 16.04 -2.07
CA GLY A 392 -21.52 17.42 -1.82
C GLY A 392 -20.42 18.20 -1.12
N MET A 393 -20.36 19.49 -1.45
CA MET A 393 -19.50 20.51 -0.84
C MET A 393 -19.33 20.26 0.66
N ILE A 394 -18.14 19.83 1.06
CA ILE A 394 -17.71 19.92 2.46
C ILE A 394 -17.04 21.28 2.57
N GLU A 395 -17.80 22.26 3.06
CA GLU A 395 -17.23 23.51 3.55
C GLU A 395 -16.15 23.17 4.59
N GLU A 396 -14.95 23.74 4.42
CA GLU A 396 -13.89 23.68 5.41
C GLU A 396 -14.42 24.27 6.72
N ALA A 397 -14.66 23.42 7.71
CA ALA A 397 -14.93 23.89 9.06
C ALA A 397 -13.70 24.65 9.58
N PRO A 398 -13.86 25.84 10.17
CA PRO A 398 -12.74 26.67 10.58
C PRO A 398 -11.88 25.95 11.62
N SER A 399 -10.57 25.97 11.35
CA SER A 399 -9.52 25.39 12.17
C SER A 399 -9.28 26.20 13.45
N SER A 400 -10.14 26.04 14.45
CA SER A 400 -9.82 26.18 15.88
C SER A 400 -11.07 26.01 16.75
N VAL A 401 -11.35 24.79 17.20
CA VAL A 401 -12.14 24.60 18.43
C VAL A 401 -11.13 24.42 19.56
N ILE A 402 -10.92 25.51 20.30
CA ILE A 402 -10.25 25.48 21.60
C ILE A 402 -11.15 24.62 22.50
N ILE A 403 -10.63 23.49 22.98
CA ILE A 403 -11.26 22.73 24.06
C ILE A 403 -10.87 23.49 25.34
N GLU A 404 -11.76 24.33 25.85
CA GLU A 404 -11.68 24.75 27.25
C GLU A 404 -11.96 23.51 28.11
N GLU A 405 -10.95 23.09 28.88
CA GLU A 405 -11.15 22.18 30.00
C GLU A 405 -12.16 22.81 30.97
N ILE A 406 -13.24 22.08 31.25
CA ILE A 406 -14.10 22.37 32.39
C ILE A 406 -13.82 21.24 33.40
N ASP A 407 -13.38 21.63 34.59
CA ASP A 407 -13.06 20.76 35.74
C ASP A 407 -14.14 19.73 36.09
#